data_AF-A0A2S5J3H7-F1
#
_entry.id   AF-A0A2S5J3H7-F1
#
_cell.length_a   1.000
_cell.length_b   1.000
_cell.length_c   1.000
_cell.angle_alpha   90.00
_cell.angle_beta   90.00
_cell.angle_gamma   90.00
#
_symmetry.space_group_name_H-M   'P 1'
#
loop_
_entity.id
_entity.type
_entity.pdbx_description
1 polymer ?
#
loop_
_entity_poly.entity_id
_entity_poly.type
_entity_poly.pdbx_seq_one_letter_code
_entity_poly.pdbx_strand_id
1 'polypeptide(L)' 'MKYTEISAKSVSELTALLKEKKVLLFTLRQKLKTMQLTNPNEIRDTKKEIARINTAISAAK' A
#
# COMPACT_ATOMS: atom_id res chain seq x y z
N MET A 1 -4.09 -7.42 1.44
CA MET A 1 -3.35 -8.56 0.83
C MET A 1 -2.68 -9.45 1.87
N LYS A 2 -2.76 -10.79 1.72
CA LYS A 2 -1.97 -11.76 2.52
C LYS A 2 -0.50 -11.73 2.05
N TYR A 3 0.42 -11.94 2.99
CA TYR A 3 1.88 -11.85 2.79
C TYR A 3 2.42 -12.87 1.77
N THR A 4 1.70 -13.98 1.59
CA THR A 4 2.06 -15.10 0.69
C THR A 4 2.06 -14.73 -0.79
N GLU A 5 1.28 -13.74 -1.22
CA GLU A 5 1.27 -13.26 -2.62
C GLU A 5 2.32 -12.16 -2.87
N ILE A 6 2.84 -11.56 -1.79
CA ILE A 6 3.81 -10.47 -1.84
C ILE A 6 5.24 -11.03 -1.86
N SER A 7 5.50 -12.16 -1.20
CA SER A 7 6.83 -12.80 -1.20
C SER A 7 7.19 -13.49 -2.52
N ALA A 8 6.21 -13.78 -3.39
CA ALA A 8 6.44 -14.42 -4.68
C ALA A 8 6.79 -13.42 -5.80
N LYS A 9 6.62 -12.11 -5.56
CA LYS A 9 6.87 -11.07 -6.56
C LYS A 9 8.30 -10.54 -6.46
N SER A 10 8.88 -10.22 -7.61
CA SER A 10 10.24 -9.67 -7.69
C SER A 10 10.34 -8.31 -6.97
N VAL A 11 11.54 -7.98 -6.48
CA VAL A 11 11.81 -6.68 -5.82
C VAL A 11 11.43 -5.49 -6.72
N SER A 12 11.55 -5.65 -8.04
CA SER A 12 11.11 -4.67 -9.05
C SER A 12 9.59 -4.46 -9.03
N GLU A 13 8.80 -5.53 -9.02
CA GLU A 13 7.34 -5.43 -8.95
C GLU A 13 6.84 -4.90 -7.61
N LEU A 14 7.53 -5.24 -6.52
CA LEU A 14 7.20 -4.73 -5.19
C LEU A 14 7.42 -3.21 -5.09
N THR A 15 8.47 -2.68 -5.72
CA THR A 15 8.73 -1.23 -5.73
C THR A 15 7.75 -0.47 -6.62
N ALA A 16 7.32 -1.04 -7.75
CA ALA A 16 6.24 -0.49 -8.58
C ALA A 16 4.91 -0.40 -7.82
N LEU A 17 4.50 -1.50 -7.17
CA LEU A 17 3.28 -1.56 -6.34
C LEU A 17 3.33 -0.59 -5.16
N LEU A 18 4.50 -0.40 -4.54
CA LEU A 18 4.70 0.56 -3.47
C LEU A 18 4.41 2.00 -3.95
N LYS A 19 4.84 2.33 -5.16
CA LYS A 19 4.61 3.66 -5.77
C LYS A 19 3.13 3.90 -6.02
N GLU A 20 2.43 2.92 -6.61
CA GLU A 20 0.98 3.00 -6.82
C GLU A 20 0.19 3.12 -5.51
N LYS A 21 0.53 2.33 -4.49
CA LYS A 21 -0.15 2.37 -3.19
C LYS A 21 0.08 3.69 -2.45
N LYS A 22 1.23 4.34 -2.63
CA LYS A 22 1.49 5.70 -2.12
C LYS A 22 0.62 6.76 -2.82
N VAL A 23 0.44 6.66 -4.13
CA VAL A 23 -0.46 7.54 -4.90
C VAL A 23 -1.92 7.33 -4.48
N LEU A 24 -2.33 6.08 -4.27
CA LEU A 24 -3.63 5.74 -3.69
C LEU A 24 -3.82 6.36 -2.29
N LEU A 25 -2.81 6.29 -1.43
CA LEU A 25 -2.86 6.93 -0.11
C LEU A 25 -2.95 8.46 -0.20
N PHE A 26 -2.30 9.07 -1.18
CA PHE A 26 -2.41 10.51 -1.44
C PHE A 26 -3.82 10.90 -1.88
N THR A 27 -4.39 10.18 -2.85
CA THR A 27 -5.76 10.43 -3.33
C THR A 27 -6.81 10.17 -2.25
N LEU A 28 -6.66 9.11 -1.44
CA LEU A 28 -7.54 8.83 -0.29
C LEU A 28 -7.46 9.94 0.77
N ARG A 29 -6.27 10.50 1.02
CA ARG A 29 -6.11 11.67 1.91
C ARG A 29 -6.75 12.93 1.33
N GLN A 30 -6.67 13.13 0.02
CA GLN A 30 -7.33 14.23 -0.66
C GLN A 30 -8.85 14.11 -0.54
N LYS A 31 -9.41 12.91 -0.79
CA LYS A 31 -10.83 12.59 -0.62
C LYS A 31 -11.32 12.73 0.82
N LEU A 32 -10.48 12.38 1.80
CA LEU A 32 -10.78 12.63 3.22
C LEU A 32 -10.91 14.13 3.51
N LYS A 33 -9.98 14.94 2.98
CA LYS A 33 -10.02 16.41 3.17
C LYS A 33 -11.23 17.06 2.49
N THR A 34 -11.70 16.51 1.36
CA THR A 34 -12.92 16.99 0.69
C THR A 34 -14.20 16.44 1.31
N MET A 35 -14.13 15.70 2.44
CA MET A 35 -15.26 15.03 3.10
C MET A 35 -16.00 14.03 2.20
N GLN A 36 -15.41 13.62 1.07
CA GLN A 36 -16.00 12.69 0.10
C GLN A 36 -15.64 11.23 0.40
N LEU A 37 -15.02 10.97 1.54
CA LEU A 37 -14.55 9.63 1.89
C LEU A 37 -15.65 8.85 2.59
N THR A 38 -16.19 7.86 1.90
CA THR A 38 -17.22 6.94 2.41
C THR A 38 -16.71 5.98 3.48
N ASN A 39 -15.41 5.62 3.47
CA ASN A 39 -14.86 4.70 4.45
C ASN A 39 -13.41 5.07 4.89
N PRO A 40 -13.22 5.65 6.09
CA PRO A 40 -11.91 6.00 6.63
C PRO A 40 -10.97 4.81 6.83
N ASN A 41 -11.50 3.59 6.93
CA ASN A 41 -10.71 2.38 7.19
C ASN A 41 -9.79 2.02 6.02
N GLU A 42 -10.12 2.42 4.79
CA GLU A 42 -9.28 2.17 3.60
C GLU A 42 -7.89 2.82 3.72
N ILE A 43 -7.78 3.96 4.41
CA ILE A 43 -6.49 4.62 4.66
C ILE A 43 -5.61 3.74 5.54
N ARG A 44 -6.22 3.12 6.58
CA ARG A 44 -5.50 2.25 7.51
C ARG A 44 -5.06 0.97 6.81
N ASP A 45 -5.91 0.40 5.95
CA ASP A 45 -5.61 -0.82 5.23
C ASP A 45 -4.54 -0.60 4.16
N THR A 46 -4.57 0.54 3.45
CA THR A 46 -3.52 0.95 2.51
C THR A 46 -2.17 1.14 3.22
N LYS A 47 -2.17 1.73 4.43
CA LYS A 47 -0.94 1.83 5.25
C LYS A 47 -0.39 0.46 5.66
N LYS A 48 -1.27 -0.47 6.06
CA LYS A 48 -0.88 -1.84 6.41
C LYS A 48 -0.32 -2.59 5.19
N GLU A 49 -0.86 -2.36 4.00
CA GLU A 49 -0.31 -2.93 2.76
C GLU A 49 1.07 -2.37 2.41
N ILE A 50 1.28 -1.06 2.53
CA ILE A 50 2.62 -0.45 2.32
C ILE A 50 3.63 -1.05 3.31
N ALA A 51 3.24 -1.21 4.58
CA ALA A 51 4.12 -1.83 5.58
C ALA A 51 4.50 -3.26 5.21
N ARG A 52 3.53 -4.09 4.77
CA ARG A 52 3.79 -5.46 4.32
C ARG A 52 4.70 -5.53 3.09
N ILE A 53 4.53 -4.62 2.13
CA ILE A 53 5.40 -4.51 0.95
C ILE A 53 6.83 -4.18 1.36
N ASN A 54 7.02 -3.21 2.27
CA ASN A 54 8.35 -2.87 2.80
C ASN A 54 9.00 -4.05 3.54
N THR A 55 8.22 -4.81 4.33
CA THR A 55 8.72 -6.01 5.01
C THR A 55 9.16 -7.08 4.01
N ALA A 56 8.43 -7.28 2.91
CA ALA A 56 8.83 -8.23 1.87
C ALA A 56 10.10 -7.78 1.13
N ILE A 57 10.23 -6.48 0.82
CA ILE A 57 11.47 -5.92 0.23
C ILE A 57 12.66 -6.12 1.18
N SER A 58 12.48 -5.87 2.48
CA SER A 58 13.55 -6.04 3.46
C SER A 58 13.92 -7.50 3.70
N ALA A 59 12.98 -8.44 3.53
CA ALA A 59 13.23 -9.88 3.66
C ALA A 59 13.92 -10.48 2.42
N ALA A 60 13.80 -9.81 1.27
CA ALA A 60 14.47 -10.20 0.02
C ALA A 60 15.89 -9.62 -0.12
N LYS A 61 16.36 -8.84 0.87
CA LYS A 61 17.69 -8.24 0.95
C LYS A 61 18.57 -9.06 1.88
#